data_AF-A0A5S3PXQ6-F1
#
_entry.id   AF-A0A5S3PXQ6-F1
#
_cell.length_a   1.000
_cell.length_b   1.000
_cell.length_c   1.000
_cell.angle_alpha   90.00
_cell.angle_beta   90.00
_cell.angle_gamma   90.00
#
_symmetry.space_group_name_H-M   'P 1'
#
loop_
_entity.id
_entity.type
_entity.pdbx_description
1 polymer ?
#
loop_
_entity_poly.entity_id
_entity_poly.type
_entity_poly.pdbx_seq_one_letter_code
_entity_poly.pdbx_strand_id
1 'polypeptide(L)'
;MMRTLKLFFCLFLAISFNSNAQETDFTSEVATYLESNGTLNQYEFAYDELLKMLGKQYPKSESTANGWEFLESNKEKAVAEIKKELVPIYQQNFERSEIKEMTTFYRSPTGKQLTIDRSKMSAIQKEELNAFYNSDLGKKILAKQPILAKEVSAASESWSRDLYETALSLLKE
;
A
#
# COMPACT_ATOMS: atom_id res chain seq x y z
N MET A 1 29.40 -37.84 -53.33
CA MET A 1 30.12 -37.08 -52.28
C MET A 1 29.97 -35.59 -52.61
N MET A 2 29.38 -34.83 -51.68
CA MET A 2 29.21 -33.35 -51.66
C MET A 2 28.38 -32.74 -52.81
N ARG A 3 27.63 -31.64 -52.68
CA ARG A 3 27.07 -30.78 -51.61
C ARG A 3 26.31 -29.72 -52.43
N THR A 4 25.05 -29.43 -52.14
CA THR A 4 24.49 -28.08 -52.34
C THR A 4 23.21 -27.91 -51.53
N LEU A 5 23.39 -27.27 -50.37
CA LEU A 5 22.62 -26.14 -49.86
C LEU A 5 21.13 -26.06 -50.25
N LYS A 6 20.24 -26.43 -49.31
CA LYS A 6 18.89 -25.86 -49.24
C LYS A 6 18.84 -24.91 -48.05
N LEU A 7 18.74 -23.62 -48.33
CA LEU A 7 18.34 -22.61 -47.35
C LEU A 7 16.95 -22.98 -46.82
N PHE A 8 16.83 -23.15 -45.50
CA PHE A 8 15.58 -22.93 -44.80
C PHE A 8 15.80 -21.83 -43.77
N PHE A 9 15.42 -20.63 -44.17
CA PHE A 9 15.30 -19.47 -43.31
C PHE A 9 13.95 -19.57 -42.61
N CYS A 10 13.96 -19.98 -41.34
CA CYS A 10 12.84 -19.79 -40.40
C CYS A 10 13.44 -19.36 -39.06
N LEU A 11 13.94 -18.13 -39.02
CA LEU A 11 14.18 -17.40 -37.78
C LEU A 11 13.01 -16.44 -37.59
N PHE A 12 12.59 -16.29 -36.32
CA PHE A 12 11.49 -15.47 -35.80
C PHE A 12 10.13 -16.15 -35.62
N LEU A 13 10.00 -16.81 -34.47
CA LEU A 13 8.81 -16.75 -33.63
C LEU A 13 9.26 -16.65 -32.17
N ALA A 14 9.79 -15.48 -31.79
CA ALA A 14 9.84 -15.11 -30.38
C ALA A 14 8.44 -14.59 -30.03
N ILE A 15 7.60 -15.49 -29.54
CA ILE A 15 6.30 -15.16 -28.99
C ILE A 15 6.55 -14.39 -27.68
N SER A 16 6.48 -13.06 -27.73
CA SER A 16 6.48 -12.22 -26.54
C SER A 16 5.08 -12.22 -25.90
N PHE A 17 4.73 -13.28 -25.18
CA PHE A 17 3.62 -13.26 -24.21
C PHE A 17 4.18 -13.35 -22.80
N ASN A 18 4.65 -12.21 -22.24
CA ASN A 18 5.08 -12.13 -20.84
C ASN A 18 4.83 -10.74 -20.22
N SER A 19 3.67 -10.10 -20.45
CA SER A 19 3.38 -8.79 -19.83
C SER A 19 2.46 -8.85 -18.61
N ASN A 20 1.61 -9.88 -18.45
CA ASN A 20 0.60 -9.90 -17.37
C ASN A 20 1.11 -10.46 -16.02
N ALA A 21 2.09 -11.38 -16.05
CA ALA A 21 2.66 -11.94 -14.81
C ALA A 21 3.52 -10.92 -14.05
N GLN A 22 4.28 -10.09 -14.79
CA GLN A 22 5.16 -9.08 -14.19
C GLN A 22 4.40 -7.94 -13.51
N GLU A 23 3.23 -7.56 -14.05
CA GLU A 23 2.37 -6.52 -13.49
C GLU A 23 1.67 -6.98 -12.20
N THR A 24 1.16 -8.21 -12.18
CA THR A 24 0.54 -8.81 -10.98
C THR A 24 1.53 -8.90 -9.82
N ASP A 25 2.77 -9.32 -10.11
CA ASP A 25 3.82 -9.37 -9.11
C ASP A 25 4.15 -8.00 -8.53
N PHE A 26 4.25 -6.96 -9.39
CA PHE A 26 4.62 -5.63 -8.92
C PHE A 26 3.54 -5.03 -8.01
N THR A 27 2.27 -5.22 -8.37
CA THR A 27 1.12 -4.83 -7.55
C THR A 27 1.18 -5.47 -6.16
N SER A 28 1.47 -6.77 -6.09
CA SER A 28 1.60 -7.51 -4.82
C SER A 28 2.78 -7.02 -3.98
N GLU A 29 3.91 -6.71 -4.61
CA GLU A 29 5.10 -6.20 -3.93
C GLU A 29 4.88 -4.79 -3.34
N VAL A 30 4.14 -3.93 -4.05
CA VAL A 30 3.76 -2.61 -3.53
C VAL A 30 2.75 -2.75 -2.38
N ALA A 31 1.76 -3.63 -2.49
CA ALA A 31 0.84 -3.90 -1.39
C ALA A 31 1.60 -4.38 -0.14
N THR A 32 2.57 -5.28 -0.33
CA THR A 32 3.45 -5.78 0.73
C THR A 32 4.29 -4.66 1.37
N TYR A 33 4.75 -3.69 0.58
CA TYR A 33 5.46 -2.52 1.09
C TYR A 33 4.56 -1.67 2.00
N LEU A 34 3.32 -1.38 1.58
CA LEU A 34 2.34 -0.60 2.34
C LEU A 34 1.93 -1.28 3.67
N GLU A 35 1.93 -2.61 3.70
CA GLU A 35 1.76 -3.39 4.92
C GLU A 35 2.99 -3.23 5.84
N SER A 36 4.18 -3.33 5.27
CA SER A 36 5.43 -3.33 6.03
C SER A 36 5.79 -1.96 6.62
N ASN A 37 5.39 -0.86 5.96
CA ASN A 37 5.73 0.50 6.39
C ASN A 37 4.71 1.11 7.39
N GLY A 38 3.68 0.35 7.78
CA GLY A 38 2.64 0.78 8.73
C GLY A 38 1.49 1.57 8.13
N THR A 39 1.43 1.76 6.81
CA THR A 39 0.33 2.50 6.16
C THR A 39 -1.01 1.85 6.43
N LEU A 40 -1.13 0.51 6.28
CA LEU A 40 -2.42 -0.15 6.53
C LEU A 40 -2.86 -0.07 7.99
N ASN A 41 -1.92 -0.14 8.93
CA ASN A 41 -2.23 0.02 10.36
C ASN A 41 -2.84 1.41 10.66
N GLN A 42 -2.42 2.45 9.93
CA GLN A 42 -2.99 3.80 10.06
C GLN A 42 -4.43 3.85 9.56
N TYR A 43 -4.75 3.16 8.47
CA TYR A 43 -6.13 3.07 7.97
C TYR A 43 -7.02 2.19 8.84
N GLU A 44 -6.50 1.08 9.37
CA GLU A 44 -7.20 0.27 10.37
C GLU A 44 -7.54 1.10 11.61
N PHE A 45 -6.59 1.90 12.08
CA PHE A 45 -6.81 2.80 13.21
C PHE A 45 -7.83 3.89 12.89
N ALA A 46 -7.73 4.52 11.71
CA ALA A 46 -8.69 5.55 11.28
C ALA A 46 -10.12 4.99 11.18
N TYR A 47 -10.26 3.77 10.68
CA TYR A 47 -11.55 3.06 10.65
C TYR A 47 -12.13 2.88 12.06
N ASP A 48 -11.31 2.41 13.00
CA ASP A 48 -11.73 2.22 14.40
C ASP A 48 -12.13 3.54 15.06
N GLU A 49 -11.38 4.62 14.82
CA GLU A 49 -11.70 5.94 15.37
C GLU A 49 -13.00 6.51 14.78
N LEU A 50 -13.27 6.28 13.49
CA LEU A 50 -14.54 6.63 12.88
C LEU A 50 -15.70 5.89 13.57
N LEU A 51 -15.60 4.58 13.76
CA LEU A 51 -16.65 3.82 14.44
C LEU A 51 -16.84 4.26 15.89
N LYS A 52 -15.76 4.55 16.63
CA LYS A 52 -15.86 5.10 17.99
C LYS A 52 -16.58 6.44 18.02
N MET A 53 -16.30 7.33 17.06
CA MET A 53 -16.98 8.61 16.94
C MET A 53 -18.46 8.42 16.62
N LEU A 54 -18.79 7.54 15.66
CA LEU A 54 -20.17 7.24 15.27
C LEU A 54 -20.95 6.59 16.41
N GLY A 55 -20.33 5.72 17.21
CA GLY A 55 -20.98 5.09 18.38
C GLY A 55 -21.43 6.08 19.45
N LYS A 56 -20.81 7.27 19.51
CA LYS A 56 -21.27 8.37 20.38
C LYS A 56 -22.51 9.09 19.83
N GLN A 57 -22.68 9.11 18.51
CA GLN A 57 -23.78 9.80 17.82
C GLN A 57 -24.97 8.87 17.56
N TYR A 58 -24.70 7.60 17.26
CA TYR A 58 -25.65 6.54 16.91
C TYR A 58 -25.40 5.31 17.79
N PRO A 59 -25.80 5.34 19.08
CA PRO A 59 -25.55 4.23 20.00
C PRO A 59 -26.18 2.93 19.51
N LYS A 60 -25.51 1.80 19.79
CA LYS A 60 -26.03 0.47 19.46
C LYS A 60 -27.41 0.26 20.09
N SER A 61 -28.38 -0.04 19.26
CA SER A 61 -29.78 -0.31 19.61
C SER A 61 -30.37 -1.30 18.61
N GLU A 62 -31.58 -1.80 18.86
CA GLU A 62 -32.25 -2.73 17.95
C GLU A 62 -32.41 -2.16 16.52
N SER A 63 -32.70 -0.86 16.36
CA SER A 63 -32.87 -0.25 15.02
C SER A 63 -31.55 -0.15 14.24
N THR A 64 -30.43 0.01 14.94
CA THR A 64 -29.09 0.17 14.31
C THR A 64 -28.28 -1.12 14.24
N ALA A 65 -28.80 -2.24 14.76
CA ALA A 65 -28.03 -3.46 15.00
C ALA A 65 -27.38 -4.01 13.71
N ASN A 66 -28.15 -4.10 12.62
CA ASN A 66 -27.67 -4.59 11.33
C ASN A 66 -26.59 -3.66 10.74
N GLY A 67 -26.75 -2.34 10.89
CA GLY A 67 -25.77 -1.36 10.43
C GLY A 67 -24.44 -1.49 11.17
N TRP A 68 -24.49 -1.68 12.49
CA TRP A 68 -23.30 -1.94 13.30
C TRP A 68 -22.63 -3.26 12.96
N GLU A 69 -23.38 -4.35 12.78
CA GLU A 69 -22.84 -5.64 12.38
C GLU A 69 -22.10 -5.56 11.03
N PHE A 70 -22.68 -4.86 10.05
CA PHE A 70 -22.02 -4.60 8.78
C PHE A 70 -20.72 -3.80 8.98
N LEU A 71 -20.77 -2.68 9.70
CA LEU A 71 -19.61 -1.80 9.87
C LEU A 71 -18.47 -2.51 10.61
N GLU A 72 -18.76 -3.33 11.61
CA GLU A 72 -17.75 -4.05 12.38
C GLU A 72 -17.10 -5.19 11.58
N SER A 73 -17.87 -5.84 10.69
CA SER A 73 -17.36 -6.90 9.81
C SER A 73 -16.67 -6.39 8.53
N ASN A 74 -16.95 -5.16 8.10
CA ASN A 74 -16.46 -4.63 6.82
C ASN A 74 -15.06 -3.99 6.87
N LYS A 75 -14.41 -3.92 8.04
CA LYS A 75 -13.10 -3.26 8.22
C LYS A 75 -12.03 -3.75 7.23
N GLU A 76 -11.86 -5.07 7.13
CA GLU A 76 -10.83 -5.66 6.26
C GLU A 76 -11.06 -5.27 4.79
N LYS A 77 -12.31 -5.30 4.34
CA LYS A 77 -12.68 -4.90 2.97
C LYS A 77 -12.40 -3.42 2.73
N ALA A 78 -12.80 -2.54 3.65
CA ALA A 78 -12.57 -1.10 3.52
C ALA A 78 -11.06 -0.76 3.49
N VAL A 79 -10.25 -1.43 4.30
CA VAL A 79 -8.78 -1.26 4.28
C VAL A 79 -8.18 -1.82 2.98
N ALA A 80 -8.73 -2.92 2.45
CA ALA A 80 -8.30 -3.45 1.15
C ALA A 80 -8.66 -2.52 -0.03
N GLU A 81 -9.73 -1.75 0.06
CA GLU A 81 -10.13 -0.76 -0.96
C GLU A 81 -9.12 0.39 -1.03
N ILE A 82 -8.80 1.03 0.08
CA ILE A 82 -7.76 2.08 0.08
C ILE A 82 -6.40 1.52 -0.31
N LYS A 83 -6.04 0.28 0.09
CA LYS A 83 -4.81 -0.37 -0.39
C LYS A 83 -4.74 -0.42 -1.92
N LYS A 84 -5.85 -0.76 -2.60
CA LYS A 84 -5.91 -0.79 -4.07
C LYS A 84 -5.74 0.59 -4.69
N GLU A 85 -6.23 1.64 -4.05
CA GLU A 85 -6.06 3.03 -4.52
C GLU A 85 -4.62 3.53 -4.34
N LEU A 86 -3.94 3.10 -3.27
CA LEU A 86 -2.57 3.53 -3.00
C LEU A 86 -1.52 2.83 -3.88
N VAL A 87 -1.72 1.56 -4.23
CA VAL A 87 -0.75 0.81 -5.05
C VAL A 87 -0.32 1.56 -6.33
N PRO A 88 -1.23 2.05 -7.20
CA PRO A 88 -0.81 2.74 -8.43
C PRO A 88 -0.03 4.04 -8.17
N ILE A 89 -0.32 4.75 -7.08
CA ILE A 89 0.44 5.96 -6.69
C ILE A 89 1.92 5.62 -6.49
N TYR A 90 2.21 4.51 -5.81
CA TYR A 90 3.59 4.08 -5.59
C TYR A 90 4.22 3.49 -6.85
N GLN A 91 3.48 2.74 -7.67
CA GLN A 91 3.97 2.20 -8.94
C GLN A 91 4.38 3.30 -9.93
N GLN A 92 3.73 4.47 -9.90
CA GLN A 92 4.07 5.61 -10.75
C GLN A 92 5.33 6.37 -10.29
N ASN A 93 5.74 6.19 -9.03
CA ASN A 93 6.80 6.99 -8.42
C ASN A 93 8.09 6.20 -8.12
N PHE A 94 8.00 4.87 -8.07
CA PHE A 94 9.11 3.98 -7.74
C PHE A 94 9.17 2.80 -8.70
N GLU A 95 10.38 2.33 -8.95
CA GLU A 95 10.61 1.08 -9.67
C GLU A 95 10.40 -0.14 -8.76
N ARG A 96 10.17 -1.29 -9.38
CA ARG A 96 9.98 -2.57 -8.67
C ARG A 96 11.15 -2.92 -7.75
N SER A 97 12.39 -2.69 -8.18
CA SER A 97 13.60 -2.90 -7.36
C SER A 97 13.63 -2.00 -6.14
N GLU A 98 13.25 -0.74 -6.31
CA GLU A 98 13.20 0.26 -5.23
C GLU A 98 12.14 -0.12 -4.19
N ILE A 99 10.94 -0.56 -4.62
CA ILE A 99 9.90 -1.06 -3.72
C ILE A 99 10.38 -2.27 -2.91
N LYS A 100 11.17 -3.18 -3.50
CA LYS A 100 11.77 -4.31 -2.78
C LYS A 100 12.79 -3.85 -1.74
N GLU A 101 13.62 -2.87 -2.06
CA GLU A 101 14.61 -2.31 -1.13
C GLU A 101 13.91 -1.57 0.02
N MET A 102 12.90 -0.75 -0.29
CA MET A 102 12.05 -0.09 0.71
C MET A 102 11.40 -1.13 1.63
N THR A 103 10.80 -2.18 1.06
CA THR A 103 10.20 -3.28 1.84
C THR A 103 11.22 -3.96 2.75
N THR A 104 12.43 -4.20 2.25
CA THR A 104 13.52 -4.80 3.02
C THR A 104 13.90 -3.92 4.22
N PHE A 105 14.04 -2.60 3.99
CA PHE A 105 14.31 -1.65 5.07
C PHE A 105 13.19 -1.66 6.12
N TYR A 106 11.92 -1.55 5.72
CA TYR A 106 10.80 -1.50 6.67
C TYR A 106 10.58 -2.83 7.42
N ARG A 107 11.06 -3.95 6.89
CA ARG A 107 11.05 -5.26 7.60
C ARG A 107 12.22 -5.46 8.56
N SER A 108 13.27 -4.67 8.46
CA SER A 108 14.42 -4.71 9.36
C SER A 108 14.03 -4.30 10.80
N PRO A 109 14.85 -4.61 11.82
CA PRO A 109 14.62 -4.11 13.18
C PRO A 109 14.53 -2.58 13.25
N THR A 110 15.32 -1.86 12.46
CA THR A 110 15.31 -0.39 12.37
C THR A 110 14.02 0.12 11.75
N GLY A 111 13.60 -0.47 10.63
CA GLY A 111 12.34 -0.13 9.96
C GLY A 111 11.12 -0.35 10.85
N LYS A 112 11.06 -1.49 11.54
CA LYS A 112 9.97 -1.80 12.49
C LYS A 112 9.94 -0.85 13.69
N GLN A 113 11.11 -0.52 14.25
CA GLN A 113 11.17 0.45 15.35
C GLN A 113 10.74 1.85 14.87
N LEU A 114 11.10 2.25 13.64
CA LEU A 114 10.67 3.51 13.05
C LEU A 114 9.15 3.60 12.94
N THR A 115 8.47 2.52 12.55
CA THR A 115 7.00 2.50 12.43
C THR A 115 6.28 2.46 13.79
N ILE A 116 6.92 1.88 14.81
CA ILE A 116 6.34 1.77 16.15
C ILE A 116 6.56 3.06 16.95
N ASP A 117 7.81 3.47 17.11
CA ASP A 117 8.20 4.61 17.93
C ASP A 117 9.64 5.03 17.61
N ARG A 118 9.78 6.06 16.78
CA ARG A 118 11.09 6.63 16.41
C ARG A 118 11.87 7.13 17.63
N SER A 119 11.21 7.58 18.70
CA SER A 119 11.88 8.14 19.88
C SER A 119 12.67 7.08 20.65
N LYS A 120 12.27 5.80 20.53
CA LYS A 120 12.89 4.63 21.19
C LYS A 120 14.00 3.98 20.38
N MET A 121 14.40 4.54 19.24
CA MET A 121 15.49 3.98 18.43
C MET A 121 16.83 4.05 19.17
N SER A 122 17.59 2.95 19.12
CA SER A 122 18.97 2.88 19.59
C SER A 122 19.92 3.72 18.73
N ALA A 123 21.15 3.92 19.19
CA ALA A 123 22.17 4.62 18.39
C ALA A 123 22.45 3.91 17.05
N ILE A 124 22.56 2.57 17.06
CA ILE A 124 22.78 1.76 15.87
C ILE A 124 21.60 1.92 14.89
N GLN A 125 20.36 1.86 15.38
CA GLN A 125 19.19 2.03 14.53
C GLN A 125 19.12 3.44 13.91
N LYS A 126 19.54 4.47 14.64
CA LYS A 126 19.62 5.84 14.12
C LYS A 126 20.68 5.96 13.03
N GLU A 127 21.81 5.28 13.18
CA GLU A 127 22.86 5.24 12.15
C GLU A 127 22.38 4.52 10.89
N GLU A 128 21.74 3.36 11.02
CA GLU A 128 21.14 2.62 9.90
C GLU A 128 20.06 3.43 9.18
N LEU A 129 19.21 4.14 9.94
CA LEU A 129 18.21 5.06 9.39
C LEU A 129 18.87 6.17 8.57
N ASN A 130 19.92 6.80 9.12
CA ASN A 130 20.64 7.86 8.42
C ASN A 130 21.33 7.33 7.17
N ALA A 131 21.95 6.15 7.23
CA ALA A 131 22.56 5.51 6.07
C ALA A 131 21.54 5.23 4.97
N PHE A 132 20.35 4.72 5.32
CA PHE A 132 19.27 4.49 4.36
C PHE A 132 18.80 5.78 3.71
N TYR A 133 18.50 6.84 4.47
CA TYR A 133 18.03 8.10 3.90
C TYR A 133 19.10 8.93 3.18
N ASN A 134 20.39 8.60 3.38
CA ASN A 134 21.51 9.17 2.61
C ASN A 134 21.80 8.43 1.29
N SER A 135 21.20 7.25 1.07
CA SER A 135 21.31 6.52 -0.19
C SER A 135 20.58 7.25 -1.34
N ASP A 136 20.82 6.83 -2.57
CA ASP A 136 20.13 7.41 -3.74
C ASP A 136 18.61 7.16 -3.66
N LEU A 137 18.21 5.96 -3.23
CA LEU A 137 16.81 5.63 -2.97
C LEU A 137 16.23 6.49 -1.83
N GLY A 138 16.96 6.64 -0.72
CA GLY A 138 16.55 7.49 0.40
C GLY A 138 16.28 8.93 -0.02
N LYS A 139 17.18 9.52 -0.83
CA LYS A 139 17.00 10.86 -1.40
C LYS A 139 15.82 10.94 -2.37
N LYS A 140 15.60 9.89 -3.19
CA LYS A 140 14.43 9.81 -4.07
C LYS A 140 13.13 9.79 -3.28
N ILE A 141 13.05 9.02 -2.19
CA ILE A 141 11.89 9.00 -1.29
C ILE A 141 11.60 10.41 -0.76
N LEU A 142 12.62 11.12 -0.27
CA LEU A 142 12.47 12.50 0.20
C LEU A 142 11.99 13.44 -0.90
N ALA A 143 12.52 13.32 -2.12
CA ALA A 143 12.10 14.12 -3.27
C ALA A 143 10.66 13.82 -3.72
N LYS A 144 10.19 12.58 -3.54
CA LYS A 144 8.83 12.15 -3.88
C LYS A 144 7.81 12.46 -2.78
N GLN A 145 8.24 12.78 -1.56
CA GLN A 145 7.35 13.05 -0.42
C GLN A 145 6.24 14.06 -0.73
N PRO A 146 6.47 15.22 -1.39
CA PRO A 146 5.40 16.16 -1.68
C PRO A 146 4.35 15.62 -2.67
N ILE A 147 4.78 14.82 -3.65
CA ILE A 147 3.90 14.21 -4.64
C ILE A 147 3.04 13.14 -3.98
N LEU A 148 3.68 12.23 -3.22
CA LEU A 148 2.98 11.18 -2.48
C LEU A 148 2.01 11.79 -1.46
N ALA A 149 2.41 12.83 -0.73
CA ALA A 149 1.52 13.50 0.23
C ALA A 149 0.25 14.00 -0.47
N LYS A 150 0.38 14.65 -1.63
CA LYS A 150 -0.77 15.14 -2.39
C LYS A 150 -1.68 14.01 -2.88
N GLU A 151 -1.10 13.00 -3.53
CA GLU A 151 -1.86 11.92 -4.17
C GLU A 151 -2.50 10.98 -3.15
N VAL A 152 -1.75 10.63 -2.10
CA VAL A 152 -2.26 9.82 -0.99
C VAL A 152 -3.36 10.57 -0.26
N SER A 153 -3.20 11.87 0.05
CA SER A 153 -4.27 12.64 0.70
C SER A 153 -5.56 12.67 -0.12
N ALA A 154 -5.49 12.81 -1.44
CA ALA A 154 -6.68 12.78 -2.29
C ALA A 154 -7.41 11.42 -2.23
N ALA A 155 -6.66 10.31 -2.26
CA ALA A 155 -7.22 8.97 -2.08
C ALA A 155 -7.81 8.79 -0.68
N SER A 156 -7.09 9.19 0.37
CA SER A 156 -7.56 9.12 1.77
C SER A 156 -8.84 9.93 2.00
N GLU A 157 -8.94 11.13 1.41
CA GLU A 157 -10.14 11.98 1.49
C GLU A 157 -11.32 11.33 0.79
N SER A 158 -11.10 10.68 -0.35
CA SER A 158 -12.16 9.94 -1.03
C SER A 158 -12.67 8.77 -0.21
N TRP A 159 -11.75 7.91 0.20
CA TRP A 159 -12.05 6.74 1.01
C TRP A 159 -12.76 7.09 2.33
N SER A 160 -12.28 8.10 3.05
CA SER A 160 -12.85 8.49 4.34
C SER A 160 -14.26 9.07 4.22
N ARG A 161 -14.53 9.85 3.17
CA ARG A 161 -15.87 10.36 2.88
C ARG A 161 -16.83 9.22 2.54
N ASP A 162 -16.44 8.33 1.62
CA ASP A 162 -17.30 7.24 1.16
C ASP A 162 -17.62 6.27 2.32
N LEU A 163 -16.63 6.00 3.18
CA LEU A 163 -16.82 5.22 4.41
C LEU A 163 -17.79 5.90 5.38
N TYR A 164 -17.64 7.21 5.60
CA TYR A 164 -18.54 7.96 6.48
C TYR A 164 -19.97 7.98 5.94
N GLU A 165 -20.16 8.24 4.65
CA GLU A 165 -21.49 8.25 4.01
C GLU A 165 -22.17 6.89 4.10
N THR A 166 -21.42 5.81 3.83
CA THR A 166 -21.91 4.43 3.99
C THR A 166 -22.37 4.21 5.42
N ALA A 167 -21.54 4.57 6.41
CA ALA A 167 -21.91 4.40 7.81
C ALA A 167 -23.15 5.20 8.21
N LEU A 168 -23.29 6.45 7.73
CA LEU A 168 -24.49 7.24 7.98
C LEU A 168 -25.74 6.62 7.37
N SER A 169 -25.66 6.05 6.16
CA SER A 169 -26.81 5.39 5.53
C SER A 169 -27.30 4.18 6.32
N LEU A 170 -26.38 3.48 7.01
CA LEU A 170 -26.67 2.28 7.79
C LEU A 170 -27.15 2.57 9.21
N LEU A 171 -26.78 3.72 9.77
CA LEU A 171 -27.02 4.06 11.18
C LEU A 171 -28.12 5.09 11.42
N LYS A 172 -28.59 5.78 10.37
CA LYS A 172 -29.69 6.77 10.46
C LYS A 172 -31.09 6.15 10.38
N GLU A 173 -31.19 4.83 10.33
CA GLU A 173 -32.46 4.08 10.31
C GLU A 173 -33.16 4.01 11.68
#